data_AF-A0A7I7KS42-F1
#
_entry.id   AF-A0A7I7KS42-F1
#
_cell.length_a   1.000
_cell.length_b   1.000
_cell.length_c   1.000
_cell.angle_alpha   90.00
_cell.angle_beta   90.00
_cell.angle_gamma   90.00
#
_symmetry.space_group_name_H-M   'P 1'
#
loop_
_entity.id
_entity.type
_entity.pdbx_description
1 polymer ?
#
loop_
_entity_poly.entity_id
_entity_poly.type
_entity_poly.pdbx_seq_one_letter_code
_entity_poly.pdbx_strand_id
1 'polypeptide(L)'
;MREIIAHRRALPLLAAPLVDDGRVTDQPTGPAEPVTEADTAEDAQAPAPRRRQPLLLSVAAVVLALDIVTKVLAVRLLTPGQPVPIIGDTITWTLVRNSGAAFSMATGYTWMLTVIASAVVVGIFWMGRRLVSPWWAVGLGMILGGAMGNLVDRFFRSPGPLRGHVVDFLSIGWWPVFNVADPSVVGGAILLVTLSALGYDFDTVGRRRPGDDGSGDDAERSDAADDEAEERRRWSAGEATDAADASDGDTADRSL
;
A
#
# COMPACT_ATOMS: atom_id res chain seq x y z
N MET A 1 -47.15 6.96 -34.64
CA MET A 1 -46.88 8.36 -34.24
C MET A 1 -45.44 8.45 -33.77
N ARG A 2 -44.53 8.94 -34.65
CA ARG A 2 -43.09 9.30 -34.46
C ARG A 2 -42.18 8.09 -34.12
N GLU A 3 -41.26 7.55 -34.92
CA GLU A 3 -40.28 8.05 -35.91
C GLU A 3 -39.49 9.29 -35.46
N ILE A 4 -38.15 9.14 -35.33
CA ILE A 4 -37.05 10.12 -35.47
C ILE A 4 -35.83 9.64 -34.64
N ILE A 5 -34.55 9.63 -35.03
CA ILE A 5 -33.75 9.84 -36.24
C ILE A 5 -32.38 9.23 -35.88
N ALA A 6 -31.84 8.33 -36.71
CA ALA A 6 -30.41 8.02 -36.75
C ALA A 6 -29.84 8.69 -38.00
N HIS A 7 -29.12 9.80 -37.83
CA HIS A 7 -28.39 10.48 -38.91
C HIS A 7 -26.92 10.06 -38.84
N ARG A 8 -26.42 9.38 -39.90
CA ARG A 8 -25.54 9.90 -40.97
C ARG A 8 -24.16 10.32 -40.46
N ARG A 9 -23.02 10.03 -41.08
CA ARG A 9 -22.61 9.47 -42.39
C ARG A 9 -21.09 9.21 -42.28
N ALA A 10 -20.60 8.08 -42.77
CA ALA A 10 -19.76 7.94 -43.97
C ALA A 10 -18.40 8.67 -43.96
N LEU A 11 -17.32 7.89 -44.05
CA LEU A 11 -16.08 8.28 -44.71
C LEU A 11 -15.55 7.07 -45.52
N PRO A 12 -15.50 7.14 -46.86
CA PRO A 12 -14.71 6.24 -47.67
C PRO A 12 -13.29 6.80 -47.85
N LEU A 13 -12.30 5.94 -47.61
CA LEU A 13 -10.91 6.12 -48.01
C LEU A 13 -10.79 5.86 -49.52
N LEU A 14 -10.26 6.82 -50.29
CA LEU A 14 -9.21 6.61 -51.31
C LEU A 14 -8.91 7.85 -52.17
N ALA A 15 -7.62 7.98 -52.49
CA ALA A 15 -7.00 8.57 -53.69
C ALA A 15 -6.74 10.10 -53.75
N ALA A 16 -5.45 10.44 -53.65
CA ALA A 16 -4.79 11.48 -54.46
C ALA A 16 -4.27 10.83 -55.77
N PRO A 17 -3.96 11.53 -56.89
CA PRO A 17 -2.96 12.60 -56.93
C PRO A 17 -3.16 13.75 -57.97
N LEU A 18 -2.22 14.72 -57.94
CA LEU A 18 -1.66 15.52 -59.04
C LEU A 18 -2.55 16.55 -59.78
N VAL A 19 -2.18 17.84 -59.72
CA VAL A 19 -1.49 18.63 -60.79
C VAL A 19 -1.48 20.13 -60.42
N ASP A 20 -0.34 20.76 -60.76
CA ASP A 20 0.12 22.15 -60.67
C ASP A 20 -0.69 23.14 -61.53
N ASP A 21 -0.69 24.43 -61.15
CA ASP A 21 -0.68 25.58 -62.07
C ASP A 21 -0.64 26.90 -61.29
N GLY A 22 0.52 27.56 -61.33
CA GLY A 22 0.81 28.78 -60.60
C GLY A 22 0.02 30.00 -61.02
N ARG A 23 -0.12 30.95 -60.08
CA ARG A 23 -0.17 32.39 -60.35
C ARG A 23 0.52 33.16 -59.24
N VAL A 24 1.47 33.99 -59.69
CA VAL A 24 2.18 35.05 -58.97
C VAL A 24 1.22 36.23 -58.75
N THR A 25 1.20 36.79 -57.54
CA THR A 25 0.89 38.21 -57.31
C THR A 25 1.64 38.74 -56.09
N ASP A 26 2.19 39.93 -56.26
CA ASP A 26 3.10 40.67 -55.38
C ASP A 26 2.53 41.12 -54.02
N GLN A 27 3.46 41.33 -53.07
CA GLN A 27 3.41 42.08 -51.79
C GLN A 27 2.83 43.52 -51.92
N PRO A 28 2.41 44.26 -50.84
CA PRO A 28 3.16 44.43 -49.57
C PRO A 28 2.40 44.66 -48.24
N THR A 29 3.13 44.40 -47.15
CA THR A 29 3.18 45.04 -45.81
C THR A 29 1.95 45.77 -45.22
N GLY A 30 1.44 45.26 -44.09
CA GLY A 30 0.56 45.94 -43.13
C GLY A 30 0.58 45.24 -41.75
N PRO A 31 0.42 45.95 -40.62
CA PRO A 31 1.15 45.70 -39.37
C PRO A 31 0.59 44.60 -38.47
N ALA A 32 1.50 44.05 -37.67
CA ALA A 32 1.30 43.03 -36.65
C ALA A 32 0.04 43.24 -35.79
N GLU A 33 -0.91 42.31 -35.89
CA GLU A 33 -1.90 42.06 -34.85
C GLU A 33 -1.25 41.19 -33.76
N PRO A 34 -1.38 41.52 -32.46
CA PRO A 34 -0.96 40.63 -31.41
C PRO A 34 -1.90 39.43 -31.42
N VAL A 35 -1.34 38.27 -31.77
CA VAL A 35 -1.95 36.96 -31.56
C VAL A 35 -2.28 36.87 -30.07
N THR A 36 -3.54 37.10 -29.73
CA THR A 36 -4.08 36.75 -28.42
C THR A 36 -4.34 35.25 -28.48
N GLU A 37 -3.26 34.47 -28.48
CA GLU A 37 -3.29 33.09 -28.00
C GLU A 37 -3.58 33.21 -26.49
N ALA A 38 -4.87 33.31 -26.18
CA ALA A 38 -5.38 32.86 -24.90
C ALA A 38 -5.20 31.34 -24.89
N ASP A 39 -3.95 30.93 -24.64
CA ASP A 39 -3.58 29.59 -24.25
C ASP A 39 -4.30 29.37 -22.91
N THR A 40 -5.54 28.91 -23.03
CA THR A 40 -6.28 28.37 -21.90
C THR A 40 -5.57 27.05 -21.64
N ALA A 41 -4.46 27.12 -20.91
CA ALA A 41 -3.97 26.01 -20.14
C ALA A 41 -5.14 25.61 -19.23
N GLU A 42 -5.98 24.71 -19.74
CA GLU A 42 -6.77 23.84 -18.91
C GLU A 42 -5.75 23.20 -17.98
N ASP A 43 -5.70 23.75 -16.77
CA ASP A 43 -5.04 23.19 -15.61
C ASP A 43 -5.79 21.88 -15.33
N ALA A 44 -5.46 20.85 -16.13
CA ALA A 44 -5.99 19.51 -16.04
C ALA A 44 -5.39 18.91 -14.78
N GLN A 45 -5.93 19.34 -13.63
CA GLN A 45 -5.64 18.77 -12.34
C GLN A 45 -5.94 17.29 -12.43
N ALA A 46 -4.86 16.51 -12.53
CA ALA A 46 -4.92 15.06 -12.58
C ALA A 46 -5.80 14.60 -11.42
N PRO A 47 -6.80 13.72 -11.66
CA PRO A 47 -7.74 13.32 -10.63
C PRO A 47 -6.97 12.77 -9.42
N ALA A 48 -7.22 13.33 -8.23
CA ALA A 48 -6.55 12.94 -7.00
C ALA A 48 -6.57 11.40 -6.84
N PRO A 49 -5.45 10.78 -6.41
CA PRO A 49 -5.35 9.33 -6.34
C PRO A 49 -6.47 8.75 -5.47
N ARG A 50 -7.31 7.91 -6.07
CA ARG A 50 -8.42 7.24 -5.37
C ARG A 50 -7.85 6.30 -4.32
N ARG A 51 -8.02 6.63 -3.04
CA ARG A 51 -7.62 5.77 -1.90
C ARG A 51 -8.25 4.38 -2.06
N ARG A 52 -7.44 3.33 -1.92
CA ARG A 52 -7.86 1.92 -2.10
C ARG A 52 -8.15 1.20 -0.79
N GLN A 53 -8.18 1.92 0.32
CA GLN A 53 -8.63 1.40 1.61
C GLN A 53 -9.97 0.64 1.55
N PRO A 54 -11.04 1.11 0.87
CA PRO A 54 -12.30 0.36 0.80
C PRO A 54 -12.17 -0.98 0.05
N LEU A 55 -11.27 -1.08 -0.93
CA LEU A 55 -10.98 -2.35 -1.61
C LEU A 55 -10.28 -3.31 -0.64
N LEU A 56 -9.23 -2.83 0.06
CA LEU A 56 -8.52 -3.60 1.07
C LEU A 56 -9.47 -4.14 2.14
N LEU A 57 -10.33 -3.27 2.69
CA LEU A 57 -11.30 -3.66 3.73
C LEU A 57 -12.36 -4.62 3.19
N SER A 58 -12.82 -4.45 1.94
CA SER A 58 -13.75 -5.39 1.31
C SER A 58 -13.12 -6.78 1.16
N VAL A 59 -11.88 -6.87 0.67
CA VAL A 59 -11.16 -8.14 0.54
C VAL A 59 -10.95 -8.79 1.91
N ALA A 60 -10.52 -8.00 2.91
CA ALA A 60 -10.34 -8.48 4.28
C ALA A 60 -11.65 -9.00 4.88
N ALA A 61 -12.77 -8.31 4.66
CA ALA A 61 -14.09 -8.72 5.14
C ALA A 61 -14.54 -10.04 4.50
N VAL A 62 -14.33 -10.24 3.20
CA VAL A 62 -14.65 -11.50 2.52
C VAL A 62 -13.81 -12.64 3.08
N VAL A 63 -12.50 -12.47 3.19
CA VAL A 63 -11.60 -13.50 3.74
C VAL A 63 -11.98 -13.84 5.19
N LEU A 64 -12.22 -12.82 6.02
CA LEU A 64 -12.64 -13.00 7.41
C LEU A 64 -13.97 -13.74 7.51
N ALA A 65 -14.96 -13.39 6.67
CA ALA A 65 -16.25 -14.06 6.66
C ALA A 65 -16.11 -15.54 6.27
N LEU A 66 -15.32 -15.85 5.24
CA LEU A 66 -15.04 -17.22 4.82
C LEU A 66 -14.33 -18.02 5.92
N ASP A 67 -13.33 -17.44 6.57
CA ASP A 67 -12.61 -18.09 7.67
C ASP A 67 -13.52 -18.37 8.87
N ILE A 68 -14.31 -17.39 9.31
CA ILE A 68 -15.24 -17.57 10.44
C ILE A 68 -16.28 -18.63 10.11
N VAL A 69 -16.93 -18.56 8.95
CA VAL A 69 -17.97 -19.52 8.55
C VAL A 69 -17.40 -20.94 8.51
N THR A 70 -16.25 -21.13 7.86
CA THR A 70 -15.63 -22.45 7.75
C THR A 70 -15.19 -23.00 9.10
N LYS A 71 -14.63 -22.18 10.00
CA LYS A 71 -14.30 -22.59 11.37
C LYS A 71 -15.54 -22.94 12.20
N VAL A 72 -16.63 -22.19 12.06
CA VAL A 72 -17.90 -22.51 12.74
C VAL A 72 -18.46 -23.84 12.25
N LEU A 73 -18.42 -24.10 10.95
CA LEU A 73 -18.82 -25.39 10.38
C LEU A 73 -17.92 -26.52 10.86
N ALA A 74 -16.60 -26.34 10.86
CA ALA A 74 -15.65 -27.32 11.35
C ALA A 74 -15.91 -27.72 12.80
N VAL A 75 -16.12 -26.75 13.70
CA VAL A 75 -16.41 -27.01 15.12
C VAL A 75 -17.76 -27.70 15.33
N ARG A 76 -18.74 -27.49 14.45
CA ARG A 76 -20.07 -28.10 14.55
C ARG A 76 -20.14 -29.51 13.96
N LEU A 77 -19.39 -29.76 12.89
CA LEU A 77 -19.51 -30.98 12.09
C LEU A 77 -18.44 -32.02 12.40
N LEU A 78 -17.29 -31.60 12.94
CA LEU A 78 -16.16 -32.49 13.19
C LEU A 78 -15.98 -32.78 14.68
N THR A 79 -15.67 -34.05 14.97
CA THR A 79 -15.27 -34.49 16.31
C THR A 79 -13.74 -34.40 16.43
N PRO A 80 -13.19 -33.74 17.47
CA PRO A 80 -11.75 -33.71 17.70
C PRO A 80 -11.15 -35.13 17.74
N GLY A 81 -10.05 -35.35 17.01
CA GLY A 81 -9.37 -36.66 16.97
C GLY A 81 -10.00 -37.71 16.05
N GLN A 82 -11.06 -37.36 15.29
CA GLN A 82 -11.67 -38.24 14.29
C GLN A 82 -11.54 -37.63 12.88
N PRO A 83 -10.49 -37.98 12.12
CA PRO A 83 -10.32 -37.49 10.75
C PRO A 83 -11.43 -38.00 9.82
N VAL A 84 -11.98 -37.12 8.98
CA VAL A 84 -12.95 -37.47 7.93
C VAL A 84 -12.27 -37.37 6.56
N PRO A 85 -12.09 -38.47 5.81
CA PRO A 85 -11.41 -38.45 4.53
C PRO A 85 -12.23 -37.72 3.45
N ILE A 86 -11.56 -36.89 2.65
CA ILE A 86 -12.11 -36.24 1.44
C ILE A 86 -11.60 -36.96 0.19
N ILE A 87 -10.27 -37.08 0.09
CA ILE A 87 -9.59 -37.69 -1.06
C ILE A 87 -8.60 -38.73 -0.51
N GLY A 88 -9.08 -39.97 -0.40
CA GLY A 88 -8.36 -41.05 0.26
C GLY A 88 -7.88 -40.62 1.65
N ASP A 89 -6.67 -41.05 2.02
CA ASP A 89 -6.02 -40.66 3.27
C ASP A 89 -5.18 -39.39 3.15
N THR A 90 -5.08 -38.79 1.95
CA THR A 90 -4.21 -37.65 1.69
C THR A 90 -4.84 -36.34 2.13
N ILE A 91 -6.13 -36.11 1.84
CA ILE A 91 -6.83 -34.89 2.25
C ILE A 91 -7.95 -35.27 3.19
N THR A 92 -7.88 -34.79 4.43
CA THR A 92 -8.85 -35.09 5.48
C THR A 92 -9.32 -33.82 6.19
N TRP A 93 -10.57 -33.82 6.64
CA TRP A 93 -11.04 -32.87 7.64
C TRP A 93 -10.63 -33.39 9.01
N THR A 94 -9.79 -32.65 9.72
CA THR A 94 -9.30 -33.02 11.06
C THR A 94 -9.36 -31.81 11.97
N LEU A 95 -10.25 -31.82 12.95
CA LEU A 95 -10.39 -30.70 13.88
C LEU A 95 -9.24 -30.65 14.90
N VAL A 96 -8.43 -29.61 14.82
CA VAL A 96 -7.31 -29.31 15.71
C VAL A 96 -7.49 -27.94 16.33
N ARG A 97 -7.15 -27.81 17.62
CA ARG A 97 -7.12 -26.53 18.34
C ARG A 97 -5.68 -26.11 18.61
N ASN A 98 -5.13 -25.29 17.71
CA ASN A 98 -3.74 -24.92 17.72
C ASN A 98 -3.46 -23.74 18.66
N SER A 99 -2.63 -23.96 19.69
CA SER A 99 -2.19 -22.92 20.63
C SER A 99 -0.95 -22.15 20.16
N GLY A 100 -0.25 -22.65 19.14
CA GLY A 100 0.98 -22.09 18.61
C GLY A 100 0.80 -21.26 17.33
N ALA A 101 1.92 -21.05 16.64
CA ALA A 101 1.99 -20.51 15.28
C ALA A 101 2.02 -21.66 14.26
N ALA A 102 2.55 -21.41 13.05
CA ALA A 102 2.80 -22.46 12.06
C ALA A 102 3.63 -23.61 12.68
N PHE A 103 3.33 -24.85 12.29
CA PHE A 103 3.97 -26.09 12.81
C PHE A 103 3.87 -26.26 14.33
N SER A 104 2.87 -25.64 14.99
CA SER A 104 2.74 -25.62 16.46
C SER A 104 3.99 -25.11 17.18
N MET A 105 4.79 -24.27 16.52
CA MET A 105 5.89 -23.56 17.18
C MET A 105 5.35 -22.54 18.18
N ALA A 106 6.15 -22.21 19.20
CA ALA A 106 5.79 -21.26 20.25
C ALA A 106 4.53 -21.62 21.05
N THR A 107 4.24 -22.92 21.20
CA THR A 107 3.26 -23.43 22.16
C THR A 107 3.58 -22.89 23.57
N GLY A 108 2.58 -22.29 24.23
CA GLY A 108 2.76 -21.60 25.52
C GLY A 108 2.99 -20.09 25.41
N TYR A 109 3.35 -19.58 24.24
CA TYR A 109 3.49 -18.13 23.96
C TYR A 109 2.31 -17.56 23.16
N THR A 110 1.13 -18.17 23.28
CA THR A 110 -0.09 -17.77 22.55
C THR A 110 -0.44 -16.29 22.74
N TRP A 111 -0.21 -15.75 23.95
CA TRP A 111 -0.42 -14.33 24.23
C TRP A 111 0.51 -13.42 23.42
N MET A 112 1.77 -13.81 23.24
CA MET A 112 2.74 -13.06 22.44
C MET A 112 2.37 -13.11 20.96
N LEU A 113 1.96 -14.28 20.45
CA LEU A 113 1.45 -14.42 19.10
C LEU A 113 0.22 -13.53 18.85
N THR A 114 -0.67 -13.45 19.84
CA THR A 114 -1.85 -12.58 19.77
C THR A 114 -1.47 -11.10 19.72
N VAL A 115 -0.50 -10.67 20.53
CA VAL A 115 0.00 -9.28 20.52
C VAL A 115 0.65 -8.94 19.19
N ILE A 116 1.51 -9.80 18.66
CA ILE A 116 2.17 -9.59 17.36
C ILE A 116 1.11 -9.51 16.24
N ALA A 117 0.17 -10.46 16.20
CA ALA A 117 -0.89 -10.45 15.21
C ALA A 117 -1.78 -9.20 15.32
N SER A 118 -2.06 -8.73 16.53
CA SER A 118 -2.78 -7.46 16.75
C SER A 118 -2.01 -6.27 16.20
N ALA A 119 -0.69 -6.20 16.44
CA ALA A 119 0.16 -5.15 15.91
C ALA A 119 0.19 -5.15 14.37
N VAL A 120 0.28 -6.33 13.75
CA VAL A 120 0.21 -6.48 12.29
C VAL A 120 -1.13 -5.98 11.74
N VAL A 121 -2.25 -6.38 12.36
CA VAL A 121 -3.59 -5.93 11.97
C VAL A 121 -3.72 -4.40 12.03
N VAL A 122 -3.27 -3.79 13.14
CA VAL A 122 -3.28 -2.32 13.31
C VAL A 122 -2.37 -1.64 12.28
N GLY A 123 -1.17 -2.17 12.07
CA GLY A 123 -0.20 -1.66 11.10
C GLY A 123 -0.75 -1.67 9.67
N ILE A 124 -1.35 -2.78 9.24
CA ILE A 124 -1.95 -2.89 7.90
C ILE A 124 -3.15 -1.93 7.77
N PHE A 125 -4.00 -1.83 8.79
CA PHE A 125 -5.12 -0.90 8.77
C PHE A 125 -4.67 0.56 8.63
N TRP A 126 -3.61 0.94 9.36
CA TRP A 126 -3.04 2.28 9.30
C TRP A 126 -2.36 2.56 7.95
N MET A 127 -1.55 1.62 7.46
CA MET A 127 -0.90 1.71 6.15
C MET A 127 -1.93 1.81 5.01
N GLY A 128 -3.04 1.08 5.13
CA GLY A 128 -4.15 1.09 4.17
C GLY A 128 -4.74 2.49 3.91
N ARG A 129 -4.56 3.45 4.82
CA ARG A 129 -5.03 4.83 4.65
C ARG A 129 -4.31 5.56 3.52
N ARG A 130 -3.03 5.24 3.26
CA ARG A 130 -2.21 5.88 2.22
C ARG A 130 -2.17 5.07 0.92
N LEU A 131 -2.90 3.96 0.85
CA LEU A 131 -2.77 2.99 -0.22
C LEU A 131 -3.46 3.44 -1.52
N VAL A 132 -2.71 3.42 -2.63
CA VAL A 132 -3.18 3.84 -3.95
C VAL A 132 -3.19 2.67 -4.95
N SER A 133 -2.28 1.71 -4.78
CA SER A 133 -2.17 0.55 -5.66
C SER A 133 -3.26 -0.51 -5.40
N PRO A 134 -4.04 -0.93 -6.43
CA PRO A 134 -5.12 -1.90 -6.26
C PRO A 134 -4.60 -3.31 -5.94
N TRP A 135 -3.48 -3.72 -6.54
CA TRP A 135 -2.90 -5.05 -6.30
C TRP A 135 -2.32 -5.18 -4.90
N TRP A 136 -1.72 -4.11 -4.38
CA TRP A 136 -1.34 -4.04 -2.98
C TRP A 136 -2.55 -4.06 -2.05
N ALA A 137 -3.67 -3.42 -2.42
CA ALA A 137 -4.90 -3.47 -1.63
C ALA A 137 -5.47 -4.89 -1.53
N VAL A 138 -5.41 -5.66 -2.62
CA VAL A 138 -5.79 -7.08 -2.60
C VAL A 138 -4.86 -7.89 -1.68
N GLY A 139 -3.55 -7.77 -1.85
CA GLY A 139 -2.57 -8.53 -1.04
C GLY A 139 -2.66 -8.20 0.45
N LEU A 140 -2.68 -6.91 0.80
CA LEU A 140 -2.85 -6.45 2.19
C LEU A 140 -4.23 -6.82 2.75
N GLY A 141 -5.28 -6.80 1.92
CA GLY A 141 -6.62 -7.23 2.32
C GLY A 141 -6.66 -8.72 2.67
N MET A 142 -6.00 -9.56 1.88
CA MET A 142 -5.89 -11.00 2.16
C MET A 142 -5.14 -11.26 3.49
N ILE A 143 -4.00 -10.58 3.70
CA ILE A 143 -3.23 -10.70 4.94
C ILE A 143 -4.04 -10.20 6.13
N LEU A 144 -4.69 -9.03 6.01
CA LEU A 144 -5.51 -8.46 7.09
C LEU A 144 -6.68 -9.38 7.46
N GLY A 145 -7.40 -9.89 6.46
CA GLY A 145 -8.53 -10.79 6.69
C GLY A 145 -8.11 -12.10 7.36
N GLY A 146 -7.03 -12.73 6.88
CA GLY A 146 -6.52 -13.96 7.47
C GLY A 146 -5.94 -13.73 8.89
N ALA A 147 -5.16 -12.66 9.08
CA ALA A 147 -4.65 -12.30 10.40
C ALA A 147 -5.79 -12.05 11.39
N MET A 148 -6.83 -11.32 10.97
CA MET A 148 -8.02 -11.06 11.80
C MET A 148 -8.77 -12.34 12.14
N GLY A 149 -8.97 -13.27 11.18
CA GLY A 149 -9.67 -14.54 11.42
C GLY A 149 -8.99 -15.40 12.49
N ASN A 150 -7.67 -15.52 12.40
CA ASN A 150 -6.87 -16.19 13.44
C ASN A 150 -6.81 -15.40 14.75
N LEU A 151 -6.90 -14.07 14.70
CA LEU A 151 -6.91 -13.22 15.89
C LEU A 151 -8.21 -13.35 16.68
N VAL A 152 -9.35 -13.39 15.99
CA VAL A 152 -10.68 -13.61 16.58
C VAL A 152 -10.69 -14.90 17.40
N ASP A 153 -10.15 -16.00 16.87
CA ASP A 153 -10.04 -17.25 17.62
C ASP A 153 -9.23 -17.08 18.92
N ARG A 154 -8.11 -16.35 18.86
CA ARG A 154 -7.23 -16.11 20.01
C ARG A 154 -7.85 -15.23 21.10
N PHE A 155 -8.77 -14.33 20.75
CA PHE A 155 -9.47 -13.49 21.72
C PHE A 155 -10.71 -14.17 22.31
N PHE A 156 -11.47 -14.91 21.51
CA PHE A 156 -12.81 -15.36 21.91
C PHE A 156 -12.90 -16.84 22.26
N ARG A 157 -11.90 -17.66 21.95
CA ARG A 157 -11.92 -19.09 22.27
C ARG A 157 -11.17 -19.40 23.57
N SER A 158 -11.53 -20.55 24.14
CA SER A 158 -10.85 -21.16 25.29
C SER A 158 -9.35 -21.37 25.01
N PRO A 159 -8.46 -21.29 26.03
CA PRO A 159 -8.68 -21.12 27.48
C PRO A 159 -9.05 -19.71 27.99
N GLY A 160 -8.93 -18.67 27.17
CA GLY A 160 -9.26 -17.31 27.59
C GLY A 160 -8.77 -16.25 26.60
N PRO A 161 -9.12 -14.97 26.81
CA PRO A 161 -8.71 -13.90 25.91
C PRO A 161 -7.19 -13.80 25.83
N LEU A 162 -6.68 -13.54 24.63
CA LEU A 162 -5.26 -13.55 24.27
C LEU A 162 -4.59 -14.93 24.32
N ARG A 163 -5.27 -15.96 24.78
CA ARG A 163 -4.73 -17.33 24.89
C ARG A 163 -5.56 -18.34 24.12
N GLY A 164 -6.59 -17.91 23.40
CA GLY A 164 -7.48 -18.78 22.65
C GLY A 164 -6.74 -19.58 21.58
N HIS A 165 -7.21 -20.78 21.31
CA HIS A 165 -6.62 -21.64 20.30
C HIS A 165 -7.30 -21.40 18.95
N VAL A 166 -6.49 -21.35 17.90
CA VAL A 166 -6.96 -21.25 16.51
C VAL A 166 -7.58 -22.58 16.09
N VAL A 167 -8.70 -22.52 15.37
CA VAL A 167 -9.34 -23.71 14.84
C VAL A 167 -8.75 -24.04 13.48
N ASP A 168 -8.05 -25.17 13.42
CA ASP A 168 -7.52 -25.74 12.19
C ASP A 168 -8.33 -26.99 11.84
N PHE A 169 -8.61 -27.21 10.55
CA PHE A 169 -9.53 -28.28 10.14
C PHE A 169 -9.17 -28.99 8.85
N LEU A 170 -8.28 -28.44 8.00
CA LEU A 170 -7.89 -29.05 6.74
C LEU A 170 -6.49 -29.64 6.85
N SER A 171 -6.37 -30.95 6.61
CA SER A 171 -5.09 -31.68 6.63
C SER A 171 -4.74 -32.18 5.24
N ILE A 172 -3.47 -32.06 4.84
CA ILE A 172 -2.93 -32.54 3.57
C ILE A 172 -1.69 -33.39 3.83
N GLY A 173 -1.88 -34.70 4.05
CA GLY A 173 -0.83 -35.70 4.20
C GLY A 173 0.24 -35.30 5.23
N TRP A 174 1.41 -34.87 4.74
CA TRP A 174 2.57 -34.48 5.54
C TRP A 174 2.57 -33.01 5.99
N TRP A 175 1.64 -32.20 5.48
CA TRP A 175 1.53 -30.77 5.80
C TRP A 175 0.73 -30.56 7.10
N PRO A 176 1.10 -29.57 7.96
CA PRO A 176 0.35 -29.26 9.16
C PRO A 176 -1.11 -28.93 8.87
N VAL A 177 -2.01 -29.26 9.79
CA VAL A 177 -3.43 -28.89 9.67
C VAL A 177 -3.54 -27.36 9.67
N PHE A 178 -4.36 -26.82 8.76
CA PHE A 178 -4.53 -25.38 8.56
C PHE A 178 -6.00 -25.02 8.38
N ASN A 179 -6.29 -23.72 8.28
CA ASN A 179 -7.61 -23.16 8.02
C ASN A 179 -7.60 -22.21 6.82
N VAL A 180 -8.69 -21.50 6.55
CA VAL A 180 -8.79 -20.60 5.38
C VAL A 180 -7.94 -19.33 5.54
N ALA A 181 -7.72 -18.86 6.76
CA ALA A 181 -6.86 -17.71 7.03
C ALA A 181 -5.40 -17.95 6.60
N ASP A 182 -4.85 -19.16 6.79
CA ASP A 182 -3.44 -19.44 6.51
C ASP A 182 -3.03 -19.29 5.02
N PRO A 183 -3.70 -19.91 4.04
CA PRO A 183 -3.41 -19.70 2.62
C PRO A 183 -3.75 -18.28 2.18
N SER A 184 -4.67 -17.58 2.86
CA SER A 184 -4.95 -16.16 2.57
C SER A 184 -3.77 -15.27 2.95
N VAL A 185 -3.17 -15.47 4.13
CA VAL A 185 -1.96 -14.75 4.55
C VAL A 185 -0.78 -15.09 3.63
N VAL A 186 -0.57 -16.37 3.33
CA VAL A 186 0.53 -16.82 2.46
C VAL A 186 0.36 -16.28 1.03
N GLY A 187 -0.84 -16.40 0.45
CA GLY A 187 -1.13 -15.89 -0.89
C GLY A 187 -1.00 -14.38 -1.00
N GLY A 188 -1.47 -13.65 0.03
CA GLY A 188 -1.27 -12.20 0.11
C GLY A 188 0.21 -11.82 0.19
N ALA A 189 0.99 -12.52 1.03
CA ALA A 189 2.44 -12.28 1.14
C ALA A 189 3.17 -12.57 -0.18
N ILE A 190 2.88 -13.69 -0.84
CA ILE A 190 3.45 -14.04 -2.15
C ILE A 190 3.12 -12.96 -3.19
N LEU A 191 1.87 -12.47 -3.20
CA LEU A 191 1.46 -11.40 -4.11
C LEU A 191 2.27 -10.12 -3.86
N LEU A 192 2.38 -9.66 -2.60
CA LEU A 192 3.12 -8.44 -2.28
C LEU A 192 4.62 -8.56 -2.59
N VAL A 193 5.23 -9.70 -2.31
CA VAL A 193 6.64 -9.97 -2.65
C VAL A 193 6.83 -9.95 -4.17
N THR A 194 5.92 -10.57 -4.91
CA THR A 194 5.98 -10.60 -6.39
C THR A 194 5.83 -9.20 -6.98
N LEU A 195 4.88 -8.40 -6.47
CA LEU A 195 4.71 -7.00 -6.87
C LEU A 195 5.97 -6.18 -6.60
N SER A 196 6.54 -6.33 -5.40
CA SER A 196 7.78 -5.63 -5.00
C SER A 196 8.95 -6.03 -5.91
N ALA A 197 9.12 -7.32 -6.19
CA ALA A 197 10.16 -7.82 -7.09
C ALA A 197 10.00 -7.34 -8.54
N LEU A 198 8.76 -7.10 -8.97
CA LEU A 198 8.44 -6.53 -10.29
C LEU A 198 8.50 -5.00 -10.32
N GLY A 199 8.79 -4.35 -9.19
CA GLY A 199 8.89 -2.89 -9.06
C GLY A 199 7.54 -2.17 -9.00
N TYR A 200 6.49 -2.81 -8.50
CA TYR A 200 5.22 -2.13 -8.22
C TYR A 200 5.22 -1.61 -6.79
N ASP A 201 5.15 -0.29 -6.61
CA ASP A 201 5.09 0.34 -5.30
C ASP A 201 3.64 0.39 -4.76
N PHE A 202 3.53 0.64 -3.44
CA PHE A 202 2.25 0.64 -2.73
C PHE A 202 1.52 2.00 -2.84
N ASP A 203 2.27 3.07 -3.04
CA ASP A 203 1.85 4.47 -3.13
C ASP A 203 1.66 4.97 -4.58
N THR A 204 2.21 4.27 -5.58
CA THR A 204 2.02 4.59 -7.00
C THR A 204 1.06 3.63 -7.71
N VAL A 205 0.38 4.12 -8.76
CA VAL A 205 -0.42 3.27 -9.65
C VAL A 205 0.46 2.77 -10.78
N GLY A 206 1.04 1.58 -10.63
CA GLY A 206 1.76 0.90 -11.71
C GLY A 206 3.19 0.51 -11.33
N ARG A 207 3.99 0.21 -12.34
CA ARG A 207 5.42 -0.15 -12.17
C ARG A 207 6.24 1.13 -12.05
N ARG A 208 7.17 1.16 -11.10
CA ARG A 208 8.19 2.19 -10.92
C ARG A 208 8.88 2.46 -12.26
N ARG A 209 8.87 3.73 -12.69
CA ARG A 209 9.65 4.17 -13.84
C ARG A 209 11.08 4.46 -13.39
N PRO A 210 12.11 4.12 -14.18
CA PRO A 210 13.47 4.57 -13.89
C PRO A 210 13.48 6.11 -13.90
N GLY A 211 13.81 6.75 -12.76
CA GLY A 211 13.80 8.21 -12.58
C GLY A 211 12.81 8.77 -11.53
N ASP A 212 12.08 7.91 -10.80
CA ASP A 212 11.17 8.31 -9.69
C ASP A 212 11.86 8.30 -8.31
N ASP A 213 13.18 8.17 -8.31
CA ASP A 213 14.05 8.21 -7.14
C ASP A 213 14.21 9.65 -6.62
N GLY A 214 13.45 9.98 -5.56
CA GLY A 214 13.91 10.95 -4.55
C GLY A 214 13.42 12.39 -4.65
N SER A 215 12.10 12.64 -4.64
CA SER A 215 11.56 13.99 -4.34
C SER A 215 10.94 14.12 -2.94
N GLY A 216 10.85 13.03 -2.17
CA GLY A 216 10.24 13.03 -0.83
C GLY A 216 11.21 12.93 0.35
N ASP A 217 12.29 12.17 0.22
CA ASP A 217 13.20 11.85 1.35
C ASP A 217 14.47 12.72 1.34
N ASP A 218 14.88 13.23 0.17
CA ASP A 218 16.05 14.10 0.03
C ASP A 218 15.75 15.55 0.42
N ALA A 219 14.48 15.99 0.34
CA ALA A 219 14.06 17.33 0.75
C ALA A 219 14.04 17.49 2.29
N GLU A 220 13.49 16.51 3.03
CA GLU A 220 13.53 16.56 4.51
C GLU A 220 14.96 16.41 5.04
N ARG A 221 15.83 15.70 4.32
CA ARG A 221 17.23 15.52 4.70
C ARG A 221 18.11 16.72 4.30
N SER A 222 17.77 17.45 3.24
CA SER A 222 18.43 18.72 2.91
C SER A 222 18.00 19.83 3.85
N ASP A 223 16.70 19.93 4.17
CA ASP A 223 16.16 20.95 5.07
C ASP A 223 16.75 20.77 6.48
N ALA A 224 16.83 19.53 6.99
CA ALA A 224 17.48 19.26 8.28
C ALA A 224 19.00 19.53 8.28
N ALA A 225 19.68 19.30 7.15
CA ALA A 225 21.12 19.58 7.04
C ALA A 225 21.42 21.08 6.91
N ASP A 226 20.54 21.83 6.23
CA ASP A 226 20.64 23.27 6.11
C ASP A 226 20.32 23.97 7.43
N ASP A 227 19.31 23.49 8.18
CA ASP A 227 19.00 23.96 9.53
C ASP A 227 20.18 23.76 10.50
N GLU A 228 20.82 22.57 10.49
CA GLU A 228 22.00 22.30 11.32
C GLU A 228 23.22 23.16 10.91
N ALA A 229 23.38 23.45 9.62
CA ALA A 229 24.46 24.30 9.13
C ALA A 229 24.23 25.77 9.52
N GLU A 230 22.99 26.24 9.50
CA GLU A 230 22.62 27.60 9.90
C GLU A 230 22.76 27.80 11.42
N GLU A 231 22.38 26.80 12.22
CA GLU A 231 22.54 26.82 13.68
C GLU A 231 24.03 26.82 14.08
N ARG A 232 24.88 26.05 13.40
CA ARG A 232 26.35 26.08 13.60
C ARG A 232 26.97 27.42 13.24
N ARG A 233 26.51 28.06 12.15
CA ARG A 233 26.97 29.40 11.78
C ARG A 233 26.55 30.43 12.83
N ARG A 234 25.31 30.34 13.33
CA ARG A 234 24.80 31.22 14.38
C ARG A 234 25.57 31.09 15.69
N TRP A 235 25.91 29.87 16.10
CA TRP A 235 26.76 29.62 17.28
C TRP A 235 28.16 30.21 17.10
N SER A 236 28.80 29.96 15.94
CA SER A 236 30.14 30.50 15.66
C SER A 236 30.19 32.03 15.58
N ALA A 237 29.11 32.66 15.09
CA ALA A 237 29.01 34.11 15.03
C ALA A 237 28.79 34.73 16.42
N GLY A 238 28.01 34.06 17.29
CA GLY A 238 27.82 34.48 18.68
C GLY A 238 29.10 34.39 19.51
N GLU A 239 29.89 33.34 19.32
CA GLU A 239 31.16 33.15 20.03
C GLU A 239 32.23 34.15 19.58
N ALA A 240 32.21 34.58 18.31
CA ALA A 240 33.07 35.64 17.79
C ALA A 240 32.70 37.03 18.32
N THR A 241 31.42 37.30 18.57
CA THR A 241 30.97 38.57 19.18
C THR A 241 31.28 38.63 20.67
N ASP A 242 31.16 37.52 21.40
CA ASP A 242 31.50 37.47 22.83
C ASP A 242 33.02 37.55 23.06
N ALA A 243 33.83 36.99 22.15
CA ALA A 243 35.29 37.11 22.21
C ALA A 243 35.81 38.53 21.91
N ALA A 244 35.09 39.30 21.07
CA ALA A 244 35.43 40.69 20.80
C ALA A 244 35.11 41.61 22.00
N ASP A 245 33.98 41.39 22.67
CA ASP A 245 33.55 42.16 23.86
C ASP A 245 34.41 41.85 25.09
N ALA A 246 34.91 40.62 25.22
CA ALA A 246 35.85 40.24 26.29
C ALA A 246 37.25 40.85 26.14
N SER A 247 37.63 41.31 24.94
CA SER A 247 38.95 41.90 24.69
C SER A 247 39.03 43.41 25.00
N ASP A 248 37.90 44.09 25.12
CA ASP A 248 37.82 45.54 25.43
C ASP A 248 37.71 45.82 26.95
N GLY A 249 37.61 44.77 27.77
CA GLY A 249 37.44 44.87 29.23
C GLY A 249 38.72 44.78 30.09
N ASP A 250 39.86 44.35 29.55
CA ASP A 250 41.08 44.02 30.34
C ASP A 250 42.25 45.01 30.16
N THR A 251 41.97 46.29 29.89
CA THR A 251 43.02 47.35 29.87
C THR A 251 42.87 48.46 30.90
N ALA A 252 41.96 48.32 31.87
CA ALA A 252 41.72 49.34 32.88
C ALA A 252 41.95 48.87 34.34
N ASP A 253 43.01 48.09 34.62
CA ASP A 253 43.54 48.00 36.00
C ASP A 253 45.00 47.53 36.06
N ARG A 254 45.93 48.28 35.43
CA ARG A 254 47.37 48.13 35.69
C ARG A 254 48.12 49.46 35.47
N SER A 255 48.04 50.37 36.45
CA SER A 255 49.18 51.22 36.85
C SER A 255 48.81 52.15 38.01
N LEU A 256 49.60 52.00 39.07
CA LEU A 256 50.01 52.95 40.11
C LEU A 256 49.72 54.43 39.87
#